data_AF-A0A9J6GIR1-F1
#
_entry.id   AF-A0A9J6GIR1-F1
#
_cell.length_a   1.000
_cell.length_b   1.000
_cell.length_c   1.000
_cell.angle_alpha   90.00
_cell.angle_beta   90.00
_cell.angle_gamma   90.00
#
_symmetry.space_group_name_H-M   'P 1'
#
loop_
_entity.id
_entity.type
_entity.pdbx_description
1 polymer ?
#
loop_
_entity_poly.entity_id
_entity_poly.type
_entity_poly.pdbx_seq_one_letter_code
_entity_poly.pdbx_strand_id
1 'polypeptide(L)'
;MLLLQFTLYFYKILSRQSTPQEMKNFGSKMTIDYCQRIASLCKKSDALCVQLLFEALGVEGYYEHGYRHPDHVVEPPKGIDSYPVIYSYPPTYQDKQHRPNIIMIITKKCDDLNSEGIVYFYDSDLDFMIVVLNTYSVKFSSFPWQRMEKSYFLVKLDPRVTMVAIYASRKSERDTYIVSFMQDIAAQIRGNKVFGMLKPGNK
;
A
#
# COMPACT_ATOMS: atom_id res chain seq x y z
N MET A 1 -13.12 -14.54 -3.26
CA MET A 1 -11.88 -13.75 -3.46
C MET A 1 -12.19 -12.29 -3.73
N LEU A 2 -12.98 -11.97 -4.78
CA LEU A 2 -13.37 -10.61 -5.15
C LEU A 2 -14.00 -9.80 -3.99
N LEU A 3 -14.90 -10.40 -3.21
CA LEU A 3 -15.51 -9.74 -2.04
C LEU A 3 -14.46 -9.33 -0.99
N LEU A 4 -13.40 -10.12 -0.82
CA LEU A 4 -12.34 -9.85 0.15
C LEU A 4 -11.46 -8.68 -0.32
N GLN A 5 -11.11 -8.65 -1.60
CA GLN A 5 -10.37 -7.54 -2.22
C GLN A 5 -11.18 -6.24 -2.14
N PHE A 6 -12.47 -6.31 -2.51
CA PHE A 6 -13.38 -5.19 -2.40
C PHE A 6 -13.44 -4.64 -0.97
N THR A 7 -13.60 -5.51 0.02
CA THR A 7 -13.65 -5.11 1.42
C THR A 7 -12.37 -4.41 1.85
N LEU A 8 -11.21 -4.93 1.46
CA LEU A 8 -9.92 -4.35 1.81
C LEU A 8 -9.69 -2.99 1.12
N TYR A 9 -9.95 -2.89 -0.19
CA TYR A 9 -9.68 -1.68 -0.98
C TYR A 9 -10.66 -0.55 -0.67
N PHE A 10 -11.91 -0.88 -0.36
CA PHE A 10 -12.93 0.09 0.00
C PHE A 10 -13.14 0.20 1.51
N TYR A 11 -12.27 -0.40 2.34
CA TYR A 11 -12.41 -0.42 3.79
C TYR A 11 -12.63 0.98 4.38
N LYS A 12 -11.86 1.99 3.90
CA LYS A 12 -11.97 3.40 4.33
C LYS A 12 -13.36 3.97 4.11
N ILE A 13 -14.04 3.58 3.03
CA ILE A 13 -15.40 4.04 2.68
C ILE A 13 -16.42 3.23 3.48
N LEU A 14 -16.28 1.91 3.50
CA LEU A 14 -17.17 1.01 4.23
C LEU A 14 -17.20 1.34 5.73
N SER A 15 -16.05 1.60 6.34
CA SER A 15 -15.95 1.93 7.77
C SER A 15 -16.55 3.29 8.13
N ARG A 16 -16.77 4.18 7.15
CA ARG A 16 -17.46 5.47 7.36
C ARG A 16 -18.98 5.33 7.25
N GLN A 17 -19.44 4.32 6.52
CA GLN A 17 -20.86 4.07 6.25
C GLN A 17 -21.44 2.95 7.12
N SER A 18 -20.64 2.38 8.01
CA SER A 18 -21.03 1.30 8.91
C SER A 18 -20.41 1.49 10.30
N THR A 19 -20.93 0.75 11.27
CA THR A 19 -20.39 0.72 12.63
C THR A 19 -19.20 -0.25 12.75
N PRO A 20 -18.30 -0.07 13.72
CA PRO A 20 -17.22 -1.03 13.98
C PRO A 20 -17.72 -2.46 14.25
N GLN A 21 -18.91 -2.60 14.86
CA GLN A 21 -19.53 -3.90 15.11
C GLN A 21 -19.99 -4.55 13.81
N GLU A 22 -20.60 -3.79 12.90
CA GLU A 22 -20.99 -4.29 11.58
C GLU A 22 -19.77 -4.68 10.75
N MET A 23 -18.69 -3.89 10.78
CA MET A 23 -17.44 -4.24 10.09
C MET A 23 -16.84 -5.54 10.64
N LYS A 24 -16.84 -5.74 11.96
CA LYS A 24 -16.42 -7.01 12.57
C LYS A 24 -17.33 -8.18 12.18
N ASN A 25 -18.65 -7.97 12.20
CA ASN A 25 -19.63 -8.99 11.82
C ASN A 25 -19.54 -9.33 10.32
N PHE A 26 -19.11 -8.39 9.49
CA PHE A 26 -18.87 -8.61 8.07
C PHE A 26 -17.58 -9.40 7.84
N GLY A 27 -16.50 -9.03 8.54
CA GLY A 27 -15.23 -9.76 8.54
C GLY A 27 -15.36 -11.21 9.03
N SER A 28 -16.18 -11.48 10.04
CA SER A 28 -16.37 -12.84 10.58
C SER A 28 -17.06 -13.81 9.62
N LYS A 29 -17.78 -13.29 8.61
CA LYS A 29 -18.41 -14.09 7.55
C LYS A 29 -17.46 -14.38 6.39
N MET A 30 -16.29 -13.75 6.37
CA MET A 30 -15.29 -13.94 5.33
C MET A 30 -14.40 -15.14 5.62
N THR A 31 -14.00 -15.84 4.56
CA THR A 31 -13.02 -16.94 4.68
C THR A 31 -11.66 -16.44 5.15
N ILE A 32 -11.31 -15.19 4.86
CA ILE A 32 -10.05 -14.55 5.25
C ILE A 32 -10.34 -13.09 5.62
N ASP A 33 -9.94 -12.68 6.82
CA ASP A 33 -9.95 -11.27 7.23
C ASP A 33 -8.56 -10.66 7.00
N TYR A 34 -8.41 -9.94 5.88
CA TYR A 34 -7.15 -9.26 5.55
C TYR A 34 -6.81 -8.15 6.55
N CYS A 35 -7.80 -7.47 7.12
CA CYS A 35 -7.57 -6.41 8.11
C CYS A 35 -6.97 -6.99 9.39
N GLN A 36 -7.52 -8.12 9.88
CA GLN A 36 -6.97 -8.82 11.04
C GLN A 36 -5.57 -9.40 10.77
N ARG A 37 -5.33 -9.90 9.56
CA ARG A 37 -4.00 -10.37 9.15
C ARG A 37 -2.99 -9.22 9.16
N ILE A 38 -3.30 -8.09 8.53
CA ILE A 38 -2.42 -6.91 8.50
C ILE A 38 -2.17 -6.40 9.93
N ALA A 39 -3.20 -6.35 10.77
CA ALA A 39 -3.04 -6.00 12.19
C ALA A 39 -2.09 -6.96 12.92
N SER A 40 -2.16 -8.25 12.59
CA SER A 40 -1.25 -9.28 13.13
C SER A 40 0.18 -9.10 12.63
N LEU A 41 0.39 -8.71 11.36
CA LEU A 41 1.71 -8.34 10.85
C LEU A 41 2.29 -7.18 11.66
N CYS A 42 1.54 -6.09 11.83
CA CYS A 42 1.99 -4.94 12.60
C CYS A 42 2.38 -5.33 14.02
N LYS A 43 1.54 -6.11 14.70
CA LYS A 43 1.80 -6.55 16.08
C LYS A 43 3.01 -7.49 16.18
N LYS A 44 3.14 -8.46 15.28
CA LYS A 44 4.19 -9.50 15.37
C LYS A 44 5.56 -9.04 14.85
N SER A 45 5.59 -8.16 13.86
CA SER A 45 6.84 -7.62 13.29
C SER A 45 7.25 -6.27 13.87
N ASP A 46 6.43 -5.70 14.76
CA ASP A 46 6.61 -4.35 15.32
C ASP A 46 6.65 -3.28 14.22
N ALA A 47 5.69 -3.35 13.29
CA ALA A 47 5.55 -2.34 12.23
C ALA A 47 4.85 -1.11 12.79
N LEU A 48 5.35 0.07 12.43
CA LEU A 48 4.70 1.36 12.72
C LEU A 48 3.35 1.44 12.03
N CYS A 49 3.33 1.07 10.75
CA CYS A 49 2.10 0.95 9.99
C CYS A 49 2.26 0.03 8.79
N VAL A 50 1.11 -0.37 8.24
CA VAL A 50 0.99 -0.99 6.93
C VAL A 50 -0.05 -0.19 6.14
N GLN A 51 0.30 0.21 4.93
CA GLN A 51 -0.52 1.03 4.04
C GLN A 51 -0.72 0.37 2.69
N LEU A 52 -1.87 0.58 2.07
CA LEU A 52 -2.11 0.28 0.67
C LEU A 52 -2.20 1.59 -0.10
N LEU A 53 -1.33 1.76 -1.09
CA LEU A 53 -1.32 2.90 -2.00
C LEU A 53 -1.90 2.48 -3.35
N PHE A 54 -2.82 3.28 -3.87
CA PHE A 54 -3.35 3.11 -5.22
C PHE A 54 -2.63 4.05 -6.17
N GLU A 55 -2.20 3.57 -7.34
CA GLU A 55 -1.57 4.35 -8.39
C GLU A 55 -2.65 4.98 -9.30
N ALA A 56 -2.94 6.25 -9.03
CA ALA A 56 -3.94 7.03 -9.77
C ALA A 56 -3.37 7.70 -11.03
N LEU A 57 -2.05 7.63 -11.26
CA LEU A 57 -1.41 8.13 -12.47
C LEU A 57 -1.99 7.46 -13.72
N GLY A 58 -2.32 8.28 -14.71
CA GLY A 58 -2.90 7.82 -15.98
C GLY A 58 -4.28 7.17 -15.88
N VAL A 59 -4.99 7.31 -14.74
CA VAL A 59 -6.40 6.89 -14.65
C VAL A 59 -7.28 8.05 -15.08
N GLU A 60 -7.89 7.95 -16.26
CA GLU A 60 -8.85 8.94 -16.72
C GLU A 60 -10.04 9.03 -15.78
N GLY A 61 -10.36 10.25 -15.35
CA GLY A 61 -11.51 10.50 -14.48
C GLY A 61 -11.38 9.99 -13.06
N TYR A 62 -10.17 9.65 -12.57
CA TYR A 62 -9.97 9.31 -11.17
C TYR A 62 -10.51 10.41 -10.24
N TYR A 63 -11.33 10.00 -9.29
CA TYR A 63 -11.87 10.87 -8.25
C TYR A 63 -11.88 10.10 -6.92
N GLU A 64 -11.12 10.57 -5.93
CA GLU A 64 -10.94 9.86 -4.65
C GLU A 64 -12.27 9.55 -3.95
N HIS A 65 -13.28 10.39 -4.14
CA HIS A 65 -14.57 10.27 -3.46
C HIS A 65 -15.63 9.48 -4.25
N GLY A 66 -15.26 8.89 -5.39
CA GLY A 66 -16.15 8.01 -6.16
C GLY A 66 -16.95 8.75 -7.23
N TYR A 67 -18.27 8.90 -7.02
CA TYR A 67 -19.17 9.45 -8.05
C TYR A 67 -18.80 10.88 -8.43
N ARG A 68 -18.82 11.16 -9.72
CA ARG A 68 -18.55 12.47 -10.31
C ARG A 68 -19.72 12.89 -11.19
N HIS A 69 -20.16 14.14 -11.02
CA HIS A 69 -21.07 14.76 -11.98
C HIS A 69 -20.40 14.89 -13.36
N PRO A 70 -21.08 14.60 -14.48
CA PRO A 70 -20.46 14.64 -15.82
C PRO A 70 -19.76 15.97 -16.15
N ASP A 71 -20.32 17.09 -15.68
CA ASP A 71 -19.82 18.44 -16.00
C ASP A 71 -18.71 18.95 -15.07
N HIS A 72 -18.29 18.17 -14.06
CA HIS A 72 -17.22 18.58 -13.16
C HIS A 72 -15.85 18.15 -13.70
N VAL A 73 -15.05 19.13 -14.12
CA VAL A 73 -13.66 18.91 -14.55
C VAL A 73 -12.79 18.67 -13.32
N VAL A 74 -12.25 17.46 -13.20
CA VAL A 74 -11.30 17.10 -12.15
C VAL A 74 -9.90 17.18 -12.74
N GLU A 75 -9.02 17.95 -12.11
CA GLU A 75 -7.61 17.93 -12.47
C GLU A 75 -7.01 16.55 -12.15
N PRO A 76 -6.19 15.98 -13.05
CA PRO A 76 -5.48 14.74 -12.76
C PRO A 76 -4.66 14.89 -11.48
N PRO A 77 -4.60 13.85 -10.63
CA PRO A 77 -3.79 13.91 -9.42
C PRO A 77 -2.31 14.12 -9.79
N LYS A 78 -1.64 15.01 -9.06
CA LYS A 78 -0.23 15.36 -9.27
C LYS A 78 0.56 15.08 -7.99
N GLY A 79 1.85 14.76 -8.16
CA GLY A 79 2.76 14.57 -7.04
C GLY A 79 2.30 13.50 -6.05
N ILE A 80 2.19 13.87 -4.77
CA ILE A 80 1.82 12.95 -3.67
C ILE A 80 0.39 12.41 -3.84
N ASP A 81 -0.51 13.20 -4.43
CA ASP A 81 -1.91 12.82 -4.63
C ASP A 81 -2.10 11.78 -5.74
N SER A 82 -1.04 11.49 -6.50
CA SER A 82 -0.97 10.39 -7.45
C SER A 82 -1.00 9.00 -6.80
N TYR A 83 -0.67 8.93 -5.51
CA TYR A 83 -0.58 7.68 -4.74
C TYR A 83 -1.43 7.72 -3.47
N PRO A 84 -2.77 7.89 -3.58
CA PRO A 84 -3.69 7.89 -2.45
C PRO A 84 -3.59 6.63 -1.59
N VAL A 85 -3.63 6.81 -0.27
CA VAL A 85 -3.71 5.69 0.69
C VAL A 85 -5.16 5.23 0.79
N ILE A 86 -5.45 4.04 0.26
CA ILE A 86 -6.79 3.43 0.27
C ILE A 86 -7.06 2.63 1.54
N TYR A 87 -6.00 2.16 2.21
CA TYR A 87 -6.07 1.44 3.49
C TYR A 87 -4.83 1.76 4.34
N SER A 88 -5.01 1.87 5.66
CA SER A 88 -3.92 2.04 6.62
C SER A 88 -4.24 1.33 7.93
N TYR A 89 -3.26 0.63 8.49
CA TYR A 89 -3.29 0.11 9.85
C TYR A 89 -2.01 0.52 10.59
N PRO A 90 -2.08 1.06 11.81
CA PRO A 90 -3.32 1.39 12.53
C PRO A 90 -4.08 2.54 11.84
N PRO A 91 -5.42 2.63 12.00
CA PRO A 91 -6.21 3.70 11.37
C PRO A 91 -5.85 5.10 11.85
N THR A 92 -5.25 5.21 13.04
CA THR A 92 -4.77 6.44 13.65
C THR A 92 -3.42 6.90 13.11
N TYR A 93 -2.74 6.10 12.30
CA TYR A 93 -1.48 6.48 11.70
C TYR A 93 -1.70 7.54 10.62
N GLN A 94 -1.21 8.75 10.86
CA GLN A 94 -1.39 9.91 9.98
C GLN A 94 -0.08 10.50 9.47
N ASP A 95 1.05 9.80 9.67
CA ASP A 95 2.34 10.35 9.31
C ASP A 95 2.53 10.44 7.79
N LYS A 96 2.33 11.64 7.26
CA LYS A 96 2.50 11.96 5.84
C LYS A 96 3.97 12.12 5.44
N GLN A 97 4.89 12.21 6.40
CA GLN A 97 6.30 12.49 6.13
C GLN A 97 6.97 11.38 5.33
N HIS A 98 6.46 10.14 5.41
CA HIS A 98 6.99 8.99 4.67
C HIS A 98 6.50 8.88 3.22
N ARG A 99 5.41 9.56 2.84
CA ARG A 99 4.80 9.38 1.50
C ARG A 99 5.76 9.73 0.35
N PRO A 100 6.55 10.82 0.41
CA PRO A 100 7.55 11.11 -0.62
C PRO A 100 8.59 9.99 -0.79
N ASN A 101 9.07 9.42 0.32
CA ASN A 101 10.05 8.32 0.29
C ASN A 101 9.45 7.07 -0.36
N ILE A 102 8.22 6.70 0.02
CA ILE A 102 7.50 5.55 -0.55
C ILE A 102 7.31 5.73 -2.05
N ILE A 103 6.82 6.90 -2.49
CA ILE A 103 6.59 7.21 -3.90
C ILE A 103 7.89 7.12 -4.69
N MET A 104 8.99 7.62 -4.13
CA MET A 104 10.30 7.49 -4.76
C MET A 104 10.72 6.03 -4.90
N ILE A 105 10.57 5.22 -3.83
CA ILE A 105 10.92 3.80 -3.89
C ILE A 105 10.10 3.13 -5.00
N ILE A 106 8.78 3.38 -5.05
CA ILE A 106 7.90 2.85 -6.10
C ILE A 106 8.40 3.24 -7.50
N THR A 107 8.78 4.51 -7.68
CA THR A 107 9.23 5.03 -8.98
C THR A 107 10.59 4.43 -9.39
N LYS A 108 11.58 4.42 -8.49
CA LYS A 108 12.93 3.93 -8.75
C LYS A 108 13.02 2.42 -8.88
N LYS A 109 12.13 1.70 -8.19
CA LYS A 109 12.12 0.23 -8.09
C LYS A 109 10.87 -0.35 -8.76
N CYS A 110 10.31 0.34 -9.75
CA CYS A 110 9.08 -0.08 -10.42
C CYS A 110 9.24 -1.43 -11.11
N ASP A 111 10.36 -1.67 -11.79
CA ASP A 111 10.65 -2.95 -12.45
C ASP A 111 10.75 -4.10 -11.43
N ASP A 112 11.47 -3.89 -10.32
CA ASP A 112 11.59 -4.84 -9.22
C ASP A 112 10.20 -5.15 -8.61
N LEU A 113 9.36 -4.13 -8.40
CA LEU A 113 7.99 -4.29 -7.90
C LEU A 113 7.08 -5.01 -8.92
N ASN A 114 7.27 -4.76 -10.21
CA ASN A 114 6.51 -5.41 -11.29
C ASN A 114 6.91 -6.87 -11.46
N SER A 115 8.13 -7.26 -11.06
CA SER A 115 8.61 -8.66 -11.06
C SER A 115 7.99 -9.54 -9.96
N GLU A 116 6.94 -9.06 -9.28
CA GLU A 116 6.22 -9.74 -8.21
C GLU A 116 7.00 -9.96 -6.89
N GLY A 117 8.24 -9.48 -6.81
CA GLY A 117 9.12 -9.58 -5.64
C GLY A 117 8.79 -8.63 -4.48
N ILE A 118 9.47 -8.84 -3.34
CA ILE A 118 9.52 -7.86 -2.25
C ILE A 118 10.63 -6.86 -2.55
N VAL A 119 10.31 -5.58 -2.46
CA VAL A 119 11.32 -4.50 -2.48
C VAL A 119 11.55 -4.03 -1.05
N TYR A 120 12.80 -4.04 -0.63
CA TYR A 120 13.24 -3.51 0.65
C TYR A 120 14.00 -2.20 0.46
N PHE A 121 13.83 -1.28 1.40
CA PHE A 121 14.59 -0.05 1.46
C PHE A 121 14.84 0.35 2.92
N TYR A 122 16.05 0.82 3.24
CA TYR A 122 16.37 1.38 4.55
C TYR A 122 16.88 2.81 4.37
N ASP A 123 16.24 3.73 5.08
CA ASP A 123 16.51 5.16 5.01
C ASP A 123 17.69 5.52 5.95
N SER A 124 18.87 5.02 5.58
CA SER A 124 20.18 5.53 6.05
C SER A 124 20.89 6.37 5.00
N ASP A 125 20.43 6.30 3.76
CA ASP A 125 21.19 6.70 2.59
C ASP A 125 20.88 8.15 2.23
N LEU A 126 21.81 9.03 2.60
CA LEU A 126 21.75 10.49 2.41
C LEU A 126 21.52 10.92 0.93
N ASP A 127 21.73 10.02 -0.04
CA ASP A 127 21.60 10.26 -1.48
C ASP A 127 20.14 10.35 -1.99
N PHE A 128 19.16 10.03 -1.15
CA PHE A 128 17.75 9.94 -1.55
C PHE A 128 17.08 11.33 -1.72
N MET A 129 17.64 12.39 -1.14
CA MET A 129 17.00 13.72 -1.04
C MET A 129 17.01 14.54 -2.33
N ILE A 130 17.98 14.35 -3.23
CA ILE A 130 18.12 15.18 -4.45
C ILE A 130 17.04 14.84 -5.50
N VAL A 131 16.58 13.58 -5.56
CA VAL A 131 15.61 13.13 -6.57
C VAL A 131 14.18 13.61 -6.26
N VAL A 132 13.79 13.66 -4.98
CA VAL A 132 12.46 14.16 -4.57
C VAL A 132 12.28 15.62 -4.95
N LEU A 133 13.31 16.43 -4.70
CA LEU A 133 13.29 17.87 -4.94
C LEU A 133 13.15 18.17 -6.44
N ASN A 134 13.90 17.46 -7.28
CA ASN A 134 13.90 17.66 -8.73
C ASN A 134 12.64 17.14 -9.43
N THR A 135 12.04 16.04 -8.94
CA THR A 135 10.88 15.41 -9.60
C THR A 135 9.55 16.07 -9.21
N TYR A 136 9.43 16.61 -7.99
CA TYR A 136 8.15 17.07 -7.44
C TYR A 136 8.09 18.56 -7.10
N SER A 137 9.11 19.35 -7.43
CA SER A 137 9.18 20.81 -7.18
C SER A 137 8.88 21.19 -5.71
N VAL A 138 9.28 20.35 -4.76
CA VAL A 138 9.09 20.61 -3.33
C VAL A 138 10.20 21.56 -2.84
N LYS A 139 9.83 22.69 -2.24
CA LYS A 139 10.81 23.67 -1.71
C LYS A 139 11.51 23.12 -0.47
N PHE A 140 12.85 23.26 -0.46
CA PHE A 140 13.76 22.80 0.60
C PHE A 140 13.41 23.33 2.01
N SER A 141 12.70 24.46 2.10
CA SER A 141 12.46 25.20 3.35
C SER A 141 11.32 24.68 4.22
N SER A 142 10.55 23.68 3.79
CA SER A 142 9.34 23.24 4.50
C SER A 142 9.46 21.89 5.23
N PHE A 143 10.60 21.20 5.12
CA PHE A 143 10.82 19.90 5.73
C PHE A 143 11.83 19.99 6.89
N PRO A 144 11.42 19.76 8.15
CA PRO A 144 12.36 19.57 9.24
C PRO A 144 13.12 18.27 9.01
N TRP A 145 14.43 18.37 8.82
CA TRP A 145 15.33 17.26 8.54
C TRP A 145 15.54 16.38 9.79
N GLN A 146 14.64 15.44 10.03
CA GLN A 146 14.93 14.31 10.90
C GLN A 146 15.38 13.15 10.03
N ARG A 147 16.61 12.67 10.23
CA ARG A 147 17.04 11.36 9.71
C ARG A 147 16.00 10.34 10.15
N MET A 148 15.31 9.77 9.18
CA MET A 148 14.28 8.78 9.44
C MET A 148 14.94 7.42 9.30
N GLU A 149 15.50 6.88 10.38
CA GLU A 149 16.08 5.52 10.41
C GLU A 149 14.98 4.44 10.26
N LYS A 150 14.34 4.41 9.09
CA LYS A 150 13.13 3.64 8.82
C LYS A 150 13.41 2.57 7.79
N SER A 151 12.78 1.41 7.98
CA SER A 151 12.77 0.35 6.97
C SER A 151 11.42 0.31 6.28
N TYR A 152 11.42 0.11 4.98
CA TYR A 152 10.26 -0.02 4.13
C TYR A 152 10.31 -1.36 3.41
N PHE A 153 9.22 -2.11 3.48
CA PHE A 153 9.00 -3.29 2.65
C PHE A 153 7.80 -3.00 1.75
N LEU A 154 7.95 -3.27 0.46
CA LEU A 154 6.93 -3.00 -0.54
C LEU A 154 6.65 -4.28 -1.34
N VAL A 155 5.37 -4.50 -1.64
CA VAL A 155 4.95 -5.56 -2.57
C VAL A 155 3.76 -5.08 -3.37
N LYS A 156 3.75 -5.41 -4.66
CA LYS A 156 2.63 -5.10 -5.55
C LYS A 156 1.50 -6.10 -5.32
N LEU A 157 0.33 -5.66 -4.89
CA LEU A 157 -0.83 -6.53 -4.71
C LEU A 157 -1.62 -6.72 -6.01
N ASP A 158 -1.75 -5.64 -6.77
CA ASP A 158 -2.40 -5.57 -8.08
C ASP A 158 -1.62 -4.59 -8.98
N PRO A 159 -1.86 -4.54 -10.30
CA PRO A 159 -1.16 -3.65 -11.22
C PRO A 159 -1.11 -2.18 -10.80
N ARG A 160 -2.09 -1.71 -10.01
CA ARG A 160 -2.18 -0.34 -9.48
C ARG A 160 -2.23 -0.26 -7.95
N VAL A 161 -2.00 -1.36 -7.21
CA VAL A 161 -2.06 -1.34 -5.74
C VAL A 161 -0.77 -1.88 -5.15
N THR A 162 -0.12 -1.09 -4.32
CA THR A 162 1.12 -1.46 -3.62
C THR A 162 0.89 -1.47 -2.12
N MET A 163 1.24 -2.58 -1.47
CA MET A 163 1.27 -2.69 -0.02
C MET A 163 2.65 -2.29 0.51
N VAL A 164 2.68 -1.49 1.56
CA VAL A 164 3.90 -0.97 2.19
C VAL A 164 3.86 -1.19 3.68
N ALA A 165 4.89 -1.82 4.24
CA ALA A 165 5.09 -1.95 5.69
C ALA A 165 6.25 -1.04 6.13
N ILE A 166 6.01 -0.19 7.13
CA ILE A 166 6.96 0.82 7.63
C ILE A 166 7.39 0.45 9.04
N TYR A 167 8.69 0.54 9.31
CA TYR A 167 9.29 0.19 10.60
C TYR A 167 10.10 1.35 11.19
N ALA A 168 10.08 1.47 12.52
CA ALA A 168 10.76 2.54 13.26
C ALA A 168 12.28 2.38 13.34
N SER A 169 12.79 1.22 12.95
CA SER A 169 14.18 0.81 13.09
C SER A 169 14.62 0.01 11.87
N ARG A 170 15.93 -0.24 11.79
CA ARG A 170 16.51 -1.11 10.76
C ARG A 170 16.00 -2.54 10.93
N LYS A 171 15.32 -3.04 9.90
CA LYS A 171 14.95 -4.45 9.75
C LYS A 171 15.89 -5.13 8.77
N SER A 172 16.10 -6.42 8.92
CA SER A 172 16.83 -7.20 7.93
C SER A 172 15.99 -7.34 6.67
N GLU A 173 16.56 -7.06 5.50
CA GLU A 173 15.93 -7.35 4.20
C GLU A 173 15.50 -8.83 4.08
N ARG A 174 16.25 -9.72 4.74
CA ARG A 174 16.02 -11.17 4.75
C ARG A 174 15.12 -11.62 5.91
N ASP A 175 14.35 -10.72 6.52
CA ASP A 175 13.37 -11.08 7.55
C ASP A 175 12.30 -12.00 6.94
N THR A 176 12.44 -13.29 7.19
CA THR A 176 11.63 -14.33 6.57
C THR A 176 10.17 -14.21 6.96
N TYR A 177 9.86 -13.74 8.17
CA TYR A 177 8.49 -13.54 8.61
C TYR A 177 7.81 -12.43 7.81
N ILE A 178 8.45 -11.25 7.70
CA ILE A 178 7.89 -10.11 6.96
C ILE A 178 7.74 -10.46 5.48
N VAL A 179 8.81 -10.99 4.86
CA VAL A 179 8.86 -11.31 3.43
C VAL A 179 7.80 -12.35 3.07
N SER A 180 7.77 -13.49 3.78
CA SER A 180 6.78 -14.56 3.50
C SER A 180 5.36 -14.08 3.72
N PHE A 181 5.10 -13.32 4.79
CA PHE A 181 3.77 -12.82 5.08
C PHE A 181 3.25 -11.89 3.99
N MET A 182 4.08 -10.95 3.54
CA MET A 182 3.69 -9.98 2.51
C MET A 182 3.50 -10.67 1.14
N GLN A 183 4.37 -11.62 0.79
CA GLN A 183 4.23 -12.45 -0.41
C GLN A 183 2.97 -13.32 -0.37
N ASP A 184 2.64 -13.90 0.77
CA ASP A 184 1.44 -14.71 0.96
C ASP A 184 0.16 -13.89 0.73
N ILE A 185 0.11 -12.66 1.26
CA ILE A 185 -1.02 -11.75 1.00
C ILE A 185 -1.08 -11.39 -0.49
N ALA A 186 0.04 -11.04 -1.11
CA ALA A 186 0.09 -10.71 -2.53
C ALA A 186 -0.40 -11.87 -3.41
N ALA A 187 0.08 -13.10 -3.16
CA ALA A 187 -0.32 -14.28 -3.90
C ALA A 187 -1.82 -14.62 -3.75
N GLN A 188 -2.40 -14.37 -2.57
CA GLN A 188 -3.84 -14.57 -2.33
C GLN A 188 -4.69 -13.52 -3.02
N ILE A 189 -4.26 -12.27 -3.03
CA ILE A 189 -4.97 -11.16 -3.66
C ILE A 189 -4.92 -11.26 -5.19
N ARG A 190 -3.76 -11.56 -5.78
CA ARG A 190 -3.62 -11.75 -7.24
C ARG A 190 -4.45 -12.92 -7.78
N GLY A 191 -4.85 -13.86 -6.92
CA GLY A 191 -5.70 -14.98 -7.32
C GLY A 191 -5.01 -16.00 -8.22
N ASN A 192 -3.67 -16.01 -8.28
CA ASN A 192 -2.88 -16.92 -9.11
C ASN A 192 -3.28 -18.40 -8.89
N LYS A 193 -3.70 -18.76 -7.69
CA LYS A 193 -4.20 -20.11 -7.36
C LYS A 193 -5.53 -20.44 -8.04
N VAL A 194 -6.46 -19.49 -8.14
CA VAL A 194 -7.78 -19.69 -8.77
C VAL A 194 -7.63 -19.89 -10.27
N PHE A 195 -6.81 -19.08 -10.94
CA PHE A 195 -6.51 -19.26 -12.36
C PHE A 195 -5.73 -20.55 -12.64
N GLY A 196 -4.83 -20.96 -11.74
CA GLY A 196 -4.15 -22.25 -11.82
C GLY A 196 -5.10 -23.45 -11.80
N MET A 197 -6.20 -23.37 -11.05
CA MET A 197 -7.23 -24.42 -10.98
C MET A 197 -8.12 -24.49 -12.23
N LEU A 198 -8.14 -23.44 -13.06
CA LEU A 198 -8.86 -23.42 -14.33
C LEU A 198 -8.05 -24.03 -15.48
N LYS A 199 -6.76 -24.30 -15.28
CA LYS A 199 -6.00 -25.10 -16.24
C LYS A 199 -6.60 -26.51 -16.24
N PRO A 200 -7.12 -27.01 -17.37
CA PRO A 200 -7.61 -28.37 -17.43
C PRO A 200 -6.45 -29.28 -17.04
N GLY A 201 -6.61 -29.99 -15.92
CA GLY A 201 -5.70 -31.06 -15.56
C GLY A 201 -5.77 -32.10 -16.68
N ASN A 202 -4.61 -32.41 -17.27
CA ASN A 202 -4.44 -33.62 -18.08
C ASN A 202 -5.02 -34.80 -17.27
N LYS A 203 -6.17 -35.30 -17.72
CA LYS A 203 -6.60 -36.66 -17.45
C LYS A 203 -5.85 -37.60 -18.37
#